data_AF-A0A923MK65-F1
#
_entry.id   AF-A0A923MK65-F1
#
_cell.length_a   1.000
_cell.length_b   1.000
_cell.length_c   1.000
_cell.angle_alpha   90.00
_cell.angle_beta   90.00
_cell.angle_gamma   90.00
#
_symmetry.space_group_name_H-M   'P 1'
#
loop_
_entity.id
_entity.type
_entity.pdbx_description
1 polymer ?
#
loop_
_entity_poly.entity_id
_entity_poly.type
_entity_poly.pdbx_seq_one_letter_code
_entity_poly.pdbx_strand_id
1 'polypeptide(L)'
;MKNLTVIFLCLFLASVAIGCGKKNGIRATYDGNINTYYELEDGTWSCDDRSYEYRLECRGRLPNAECDSVFVYLSNLPDISFEQAAKASGLSSDTADYFAAEDAVLVELRTE
;
A
#
# COMPACT_ATOMS: atom_id res chain seq x y z
N MET A 1 21.45 -35.36 22.35
CA MET A 1 20.71 -34.78 21.21
C MET A 1 19.75 -33.65 21.63
N LYS A 2 20.15 -32.74 22.55
CA LYS A 2 19.33 -31.56 22.92
C LYS A 2 19.98 -30.25 22.48
N ASN A 3 21.31 -30.26 22.33
CA ASN A 3 22.13 -29.11 22.01
C ASN A 3 22.14 -28.81 20.49
N LEU A 4 21.87 -29.82 19.65
CA LEU A 4 21.80 -29.67 18.18
C LEU A 4 20.48 -29.01 17.74
N THR A 5 19.40 -29.24 18.49
CA THR A 5 18.06 -28.71 18.20
C THR A 5 17.96 -27.22 18.51
N VAL A 6 18.67 -26.74 19.54
CA VAL A 6 18.72 -25.31 19.89
C VAL A 6 19.47 -24.49 18.84
N ILE A 7 20.54 -25.06 18.25
CA ILE A 7 21.31 -24.39 17.19
C ILE A 7 20.46 -24.24 15.91
N PHE A 8 19.68 -25.25 15.55
CA PHE A 8 18.74 -25.16 14.41
C PHE A 8 17.63 -24.14 14.63
N LEU A 9 17.11 -24.02 15.86
CA LEU A 9 16.08 -23.02 16.20
C LEU A 9 16.65 -21.59 16.16
N CYS A 10 17.90 -21.39 16.60
CA CYS A 10 18.57 -20.09 16.52
C CYS A 10 18.91 -19.66 15.08
N LEU A 11 19.25 -20.61 14.20
CA LEU A 11 19.48 -20.33 12.77
C LEU A 11 18.18 -19.99 12.03
N PHE A 12 17.06 -20.61 12.41
CA PHE A 12 15.74 -20.31 11.84
C PHE A 12 15.20 -18.94 12.28
N LEU A 13 15.55 -18.48 13.49
CA LEU A 13 15.23 -17.14 13.97
C LEU A 13 16.09 -16.06 13.31
N ALA A 14 17.32 -16.38 12.89
CA ALA A 14 18.20 -15.45 12.18
C ALA A 14 17.75 -15.18 10.73
N SER A 15 17.04 -16.12 10.07
CA SER A 15 16.53 -15.91 8.71
C SER A 15 15.33 -14.97 8.64
N VAL A 16 14.64 -14.68 9.76
CA VAL A 16 13.51 -13.73 9.79
C VAL A 16 14.00 -12.27 9.87
N ALA A 17 15.31 -12.04 9.99
CA ALA A 17 15.92 -10.71 10.01
C ALA A 17 16.48 -10.28 8.64
N ILE A 18 16.09 -10.93 7.53
CA ILE A 18 16.28 -10.37 6.18
C ILE A 18 15.00 -9.62 5.78
N GLY A 19 14.65 -8.64 6.61
CA GLY A 19 13.74 -7.55 6.26
C GLY A 19 14.51 -6.23 6.24
N CYS A 20 15.84 -6.26 6.03
CA CYS A 20 16.58 -5.05 5.68
C CYS A 20 16.22 -4.77 4.23
N GLY A 21 15.14 -4.01 4.04
CA GLY A 21 14.63 -3.61 2.73
C GLY A 21 15.79 -3.26 1.83
N LYS A 22 15.91 -4.00 0.73
CA LYS A 22 16.80 -3.62 -0.37
C LYS A 22 16.48 -2.16 -0.64
N LYS A 23 17.43 -1.26 -0.42
CA LYS A 23 17.25 0.15 -0.78
C LYS A 23 17.26 0.22 -2.30
N ASN A 24 16.14 -0.18 -2.91
CA ASN A 24 15.87 0.13 -4.29
C ASN A 24 15.84 1.66 -4.36
N GLY A 25 16.58 2.22 -5.32
CA GLY A 25 16.65 3.68 -5.45
C GLY A 25 15.26 4.27 -5.60
N ILE A 26 15.09 5.51 -5.14
CA ILE A 26 13.87 6.27 -5.41
C ILE A 26 14.01 6.81 -6.83
N ARG A 27 13.09 6.42 -7.71
CA ARG A 27 12.99 6.92 -9.08
C ARG A 27 12.27 8.26 -9.12
N ALA A 28 11.18 8.39 -8.38
CA ALA A 28 10.39 9.61 -8.29
C ALA A 28 9.75 9.76 -6.91
N THR A 29 9.58 11.01 -6.48
CA THR A 29 8.88 11.38 -5.24
C THR A 29 7.63 12.16 -5.59
N TYR A 30 6.51 11.79 -4.99
CA TYR A 30 5.21 12.41 -5.15
C TYR A 30 4.74 12.97 -3.81
N ASP A 31 4.46 14.27 -3.77
CA ASP A 31 3.85 14.92 -2.61
C ASP A 31 2.32 14.75 -2.72
N GLY A 32 1.86 13.52 -2.47
CA GLY A 32 0.44 13.20 -2.50
C GLY A 32 -0.32 13.99 -1.45
N ASN A 33 -1.52 14.46 -1.78
CA ASN A 33 -2.31 15.31 -0.87
C ASN A 33 -2.86 14.58 0.36
N ILE A 34 -2.70 13.25 0.42
CA ILE A 34 -2.96 12.43 1.62
C ILE A 34 -1.63 11.99 2.25
N ASN A 35 -0.74 11.37 1.47
CA ASN A 35 0.59 10.92 1.92
C ASN A 35 1.66 11.17 0.85
N THR A 36 2.89 11.50 1.27
CA THR A 36 4.05 11.46 0.38
C THR A 36 4.39 10.01 0.03
N TYR A 37 4.66 9.73 -1.25
CA TYR A 37 4.97 8.39 -1.71
C TYR A 37 6.00 8.40 -2.85
N TYR A 38 6.55 7.22 -3.15
CA TYR A 38 7.70 7.09 -4.05
C TYR A 38 7.49 6.00 -5.08
N GLU A 39 7.90 6.25 -6.32
CA GLU A 39 8.18 5.21 -7.32
C GLU A 39 9.63 4.75 -7.11
N LEU A 40 9.84 3.44 -7.03
CA LEU A 40 11.15 2.83 -6.87
C LEU A 40 11.75 2.44 -8.23
N GLU A 41 13.07 2.30 -8.30
CA GLU A 41 13.79 1.93 -9.53
C GLU A 41 13.40 0.58 -10.11
N ASP A 42 12.87 -0.34 -9.29
CA ASP A 42 12.39 -1.65 -9.73
C ASP A 42 10.93 -1.62 -10.23
N GLY A 43 10.30 -0.43 -10.27
CA GLY A 43 8.93 -0.23 -10.73
C GLY A 43 7.87 -0.44 -9.65
N THR A 44 8.25 -0.82 -8.42
CA THR A 44 7.34 -0.87 -7.28
C THR A 44 7.17 0.51 -6.65
N TRP A 45 6.25 0.62 -5.70
CA TRP A 45 5.91 1.87 -5.03
C TRP A 45 6.19 1.76 -3.53
N SER A 46 6.39 2.89 -2.85
CA SER A 46 6.51 2.90 -1.39
C SER A 46 5.86 4.09 -0.72
N CYS A 47 5.34 3.85 0.49
CA CYS A 47 4.76 4.83 1.41
C CYS A 47 4.93 4.29 2.84
N ASP A 48 5.31 5.13 3.79
CA ASP A 48 5.50 4.78 5.22
C ASP A 48 6.28 3.47 5.44
N ASP A 49 7.46 3.37 4.83
CA ASP A 49 8.37 2.21 4.90
C ASP A 49 7.77 0.87 4.40
N ARG A 50 6.63 0.91 3.69
CA ARG A 50 6.01 -0.25 3.03
C ARG A 50 6.18 -0.17 1.52
N SER A 51 6.28 -1.33 0.89
CA SER A 51 6.33 -1.47 -0.56
C SER A 51 5.02 -2.04 -1.11
N TYR A 52 4.63 -1.55 -2.28
CA TYR A 52 3.41 -1.94 -2.98
C TYR A 52 3.72 -2.23 -4.45
N GLU A 53 3.07 -3.25 -5.00
CA GLU A 53 3.28 -3.66 -6.39
C GLU A 53 2.64 -2.69 -7.40
N TYR A 54 1.53 -2.05 -7.04
CA TYR A 54 0.71 -1.26 -7.94
C TYR A 54 0.45 0.16 -7.42
N ARG A 55 0.32 1.12 -8.36
CA ARG A 55 -0.33 2.42 -8.15
C ARG A 55 -1.61 2.44 -8.96
N LEU A 56 -2.75 2.38 -8.28
CA LEU A 56 -4.06 2.28 -8.88
C LEU A 56 -4.77 3.63 -8.83
N GLU A 57 -5.28 4.10 -9.97
CA GLU A 57 -6.15 5.28 -10.05
C GLU A 57 -7.60 4.84 -10.27
N CYS A 58 -8.41 4.91 -9.21
CA CYS A 58 -9.83 4.54 -9.23
C CYS A 58 -10.66 5.80 -9.52
N ARG A 59 -11.07 6.00 -10.77
CA ARG A 59 -11.92 7.12 -11.21
C ARG A 59 -13.39 6.72 -11.25
N GLY A 60 -14.27 7.63 -10.81
CA GLY A 60 -15.72 7.46 -10.89
C GLY A 60 -16.47 8.61 -10.23
N ARG A 61 -17.81 8.54 -10.25
CA ARG A 61 -18.67 9.57 -9.64
C ARG A 61 -19.40 8.99 -8.44
N LEU A 62 -19.27 9.65 -7.30
CA LEU A 62 -20.07 9.32 -6.12
C LEU A 62 -21.55 9.65 -6.36
N PRO A 63 -22.49 8.92 -5.74
CA PRO A 63 -23.91 9.26 -5.85
C PRO A 63 -24.18 10.70 -5.45
N ASN A 64 -24.89 11.45 -6.32
CA ASN A 64 -25.23 12.87 -6.14
C ASN A 64 -24.03 13.85 -6.12
N ALA A 65 -22.82 13.41 -6.50
CA ALA A 65 -21.70 14.33 -6.69
C ALA A 65 -21.82 15.09 -8.01
N GLU A 66 -21.37 16.34 -8.00
CA GLU A 66 -21.35 17.22 -9.18
C GLU A 66 -20.25 16.82 -10.18
N CYS A 67 -19.10 16.38 -9.65
CA CYS A 67 -17.88 16.05 -10.38
C CYS A 67 -17.41 14.63 -10.08
N ASP A 68 -16.46 14.15 -10.88
CA ASP A 68 -15.84 12.85 -10.65
C ASP A 68 -14.82 12.96 -9.50
N SER A 69 -14.56 11.83 -8.85
CA SER A 69 -13.49 11.65 -7.89
C SER A 69 -12.47 10.67 -8.47
N VAL A 70 -11.20 10.91 -8.17
CA VAL A 70 -10.12 9.96 -8.41
C VAL A 70 -9.42 9.68 -7.10
N PHE A 71 -9.48 8.42 -6.68
CA PHE A 71 -8.75 7.90 -5.55
C PHE A 71 -7.48 7.23 -6.07
N VAL A 72 -6.31 7.61 -5.55
CA VAL A 72 -5.04 6.96 -5.89
C VAL A 72 -4.57 6.14 -4.71
N TYR A 73 -4.50 4.83 -4.91
CA TYR A 73 -4.00 3.88 -3.92
C TYR A 73 -2.66 3.30 -4.37
N LEU A 74 -1.73 3.14 -3.42
CA LEU A 74 -0.70 2.12 -3.56
C LEU A 74 -1.27 0.79 -3.06
N SER A 75 -1.06 -0.30 -3.79
CA SER A 75 -1.75 -1.56 -3.55
C SER A 75 -0.87 -2.79 -3.87
N ASN A 76 -1.01 -3.84 -3.07
CA ASN A 76 -0.55 -5.20 -3.39
C ASN A 76 -1.67 -6.08 -3.97
N LEU A 77 -2.90 -5.56 -4.01
CA LEU A 77 -4.00 -6.12 -4.79
C LEU A 77 -3.92 -5.58 -6.23
N PRO A 78 -4.11 -6.42 -7.27
CA PRO A 78 -3.97 -6.01 -8.66
C PRO A 78 -5.11 -5.10 -9.15
N ASP A 79 -6.23 -5.06 -8.44
CA ASP A 79 -7.38 -4.22 -8.78
C ASP A 79 -8.14 -3.82 -7.50
N ILE A 80 -8.70 -2.61 -7.53
CA ILE A 80 -9.60 -2.06 -6.52
C ILE A 80 -10.72 -1.34 -7.27
N SER A 81 -11.96 -1.77 -7.06
CA SER A 81 -13.11 -1.08 -7.68
C SER A 81 -13.28 0.34 -7.12
N PHE A 82 -13.91 1.23 -7.91
CA PHE A 82 -14.21 2.59 -7.47
C PHE A 82 -15.02 2.62 -6.16
N GLU A 83 -15.98 1.71 -5.99
CA GLU A 83 -16.79 1.63 -4.77
C GLU A 83 -15.93 1.25 -3.54
N GLN A 84 -15.04 0.27 -3.69
CA GLN A 84 -14.11 -0.11 -2.62
C GLN A 84 -13.16 1.04 -2.28
N ALA A 85 -12.56 1.68 -3.29
CA ALA A 85 -11.68 2.82 -3.11
C ALA A 85 -12.36 3.98 -2.35
N ALA A 86 -13.60 4.30 -2.74
CA ALA A 86 -14.42 5.32 -2.09
C ALA A 86 -14.73 4.96 -0.64
N LYS A 87 -15.20 3.75 -0.36
CA LYS A 87 -15.51 3.28 1.00
C LYS A 87 -14.28 3.32 1.91
N ALA A 88 -13.17 2.76 1.44
CA ALA A 88 -11.91 2.70 2.18
C ALA A 88 -11.25 4.08 2.41
N SER A 89 -11.64 5.12 1.65
CA SER A 89 -11.08 6.47 1.80
C SER A 89 -11.50 7.21 3.08
N GLY A 90 -12.32 6.58 3.93
CA GLY A 90 -12.92 7.19 5.11
C GLY A 90 -14.40 7.51 4.95
N LEU A 91 -15.02 7.19 3.82
CA LEU A 91 -16.46 7.42 3.59
C LEU A 91 -17.34 6.31 4.15
N SER A 92 -16.81 5.10 4.36
CA SER A 92 -17.57 4.03 5.01
C SER A 92 -17.59 4.20 6.53
N SER A 93 -18.65 3.71 7.16
CA SER A 93 -18.74 3.54 8.61
C SER A 93 -18.46 2.11 9.07
N ASP A 94 -18.25 1.17 8.14
CA ASP A 94 -17.89 -0.22 8.43
C ASP A 94 -16.38 -0.39 8.30
N THR A 95 -15.74 -0.84 9.38
CA THR A 95 -14.30 -1.12 9.40
C THR A 95 -13.90 -2.23 8.43
N ALA A 96 -14.82 -3.11 8.05
CA ALA A 96 -14.56 -4.18 7.08
C ALA A 96 -14.34 -3.68 5.65
N ASP A 97 -14.73 -2.45 5.34
CA ASP A 97 -14.51 -1.84 4.02
C ASP A 97 -13.10 -1.27 3.84
N TYR A 98 -12.30 -1.20 4.92
CA TYR A 98 -10.96 -0.64 4.87
C TYR A 98 -9.92 -1.73 4.56
N PHE A 99 -8.89 -1.34 3.82
CA PHE A 99 -7.76 -2.21 3.55
C PHE A 99 -6.84 -2.31 4.76
N ALA A 100 -6.23 -3.48 4.95
CA ALA A 100 -5.05 -3.58 5.79
C ALA A 100 -3.92 -2.75 5.17
N ALA A 101 -3.02 -2.20 5.99
CA ALA A 101 -1.95 -1.33 5.50
C ALA A 101 -0.97 -2.06 4.56
N GLU A 102 -0.83 -3.37 4.70
CA GLU A 102 -0.09 -4.23 3.78
C GLU A 102 -0.78 -4.44 2.43
N ASP A 103 -2.10 -4.28 2.35
CA ASP A 103 -2.88 -4.51 1.14
C ASP A 103 -2.98 -3.25 0.30
N ALA A 104 -3.38 -2.13 0.89
CA ALA A 104 -3.44 -0.86 0.17
C ALA A 104 -3.45 0.38 1.09
N VAL A 105 -2.94 1.50 0.58
CA VAL A 105 -2.95 2.81 1.26
C VAL A 105 -3.35 3.93 0.29
N LEU A 106 -4.24 4.81 0.72
CA LEU A 106 -4.64 6.01 -0.04
C LEU A 106 -3.50 7.04 0.01
N VAL A 107 -3.06 7.51 -1.14
CA VAL A 107 -1.98 8.51 -1.25
C VAL A 107 -2.44 9.81 -1.89
N GLU A 108 -3.46 9.77 -2.75
CA GLU A 108 -4.09 10.98 -3.29
C GLU A 108 -5.61 10.85 -3.40
N LEU A 109 -6.29 11.99 -3.24
CA LEU A 109 -7.69 12.17 -3.56
C LEU A 109 -7.88 13.48 -4.33
N ARG A 110 -8.43 13.40 -5.53
CA ARG A 110 -8.71 14.58 -6.37
C ARG A 110 -10.11 14.54 -6.95
N THR A 111 -10.64 15.71 -7.28
CA THR A 111 -11.90 15.89 -7.99
C THR A 111 -11.61 16.35 -9.41
N GLU A 112 -12.41 15.91 -10.37
CA GLU A 112 -12.25 16.23 -11.80
C GLU A 112 -13.57 16.55 -12.50
#